data_AF-A0A9D6TL22-F1
#
_entry.id   AF-A0A9D6TL22-F1
#
_cell.length_a   1.000
_cell.length_b   1.000
_cell.length_c   1.000
_cell.angle_alpha   90.00
_cell.angle_beta   90.00
_cell.angle_gamma   90.00
#
_symmetry.space_group_name_H-M   'P 1'
#
loop_
_entity.id
_entity.type
_entity.pdbx_description
1 polymer ?
#
loop_
_entity_poly.entity_id
_entity_poly.type
_entity_poly.pdbx_seq_one_letter_code
_entity_poly.pdbx_strand_id
1 'polypeptide(L)'
;MTIRLGGEFPAAEAIVRARGEFNAANATAALAAARLMGAEFSRSLLADYPGVRRRQAVLPATGGLTVIEDYAHHPAEIRALLGSLRRRVTADGRLLVAFQPHRFSRTAQFKAEFAAALAAADGVHLLDVYPAGEAPVAGGTAADIYAELKKNAPALAVSYFPANDTEFFRALSRTARRGDLVAFVGAGDIDRKAREWLALRAGEAAKAQGWDEIFAALKLRVTGATRLKREESLAAKTTLRVGGAARLYAEPASVADLQLLLRESAARGLAVFVLGRGSNLIVPDEGVDGIVISLAHEAWAAFEPRREGRVWAGAGLRLKNLCGLAAKAGLAGFEFLEGIPGSVGGALRMNAGAMGGWMFDVVDEVQVMAMDGEAQTLVKAAMHVEYRHCAELHHAIALGALLRPASQADAAAVSRQIDVYRHKRQETQPREPSAGCVFKNPPGNSAGRLIDESGLKGERVGDAEVSPVHANFIVNRGHATGADVLELVRRVRARVRQVKGVELEPEVLLYGKKWEDVL
;
A
#
# COMPACT_ATOMS: atom_id res chain seq x y z
N MET A 1 -42.44 6.96 -7.66
CA MET A 1 -42.65 8.08 -8.60
C MET A 1 -44.12 8.07 -8.98
N THR A 2 -44.76 9.24 -9.07
CA THR A 2 -46.14 9.35 -9.54
C THR A 2 -46.14 9.69 -11.02
N ILE A 3 -46.87 8.92 -11.83
CA ILE A 3 -47.05 9.15 -13.25
C ILE A 3 -48.47 9.69 -13.45
N ARG A 4 -48.64 10.74 -14.25
CA ARG A 4 -49.97 11.23 -14.67
C ARG A 4 -50.40 10.52 -15.94
N LEU A 5 -51.59 9.93 -15.91
CA LEU A 5 -52.22 9.21 -17.01
C LEU A 5 -53.32 10.11 -17.59
N GLY A 6 -53.34 10.31 -18.91
CA GLY A 6 -54.39 11.07 -19.61
C GLY A 6 -55.24 10.16 -20.50
N GLY A 7 -56.43 10.62 -20.93
CA GLY A 7 -57.34 9.84 -21.79
C GLY A 7 -58.35 8.98 -21.01
N GLU A 8 -58.74 7.82 -21.57
CA GLU A 8 -59.79 6.91 -21.03
C GLU A 8 -59.37 6.07 -19.81
N PHE A 9 -58.32 6.47 -19.09
CA PHE A 9 -57.89 5.74 -17.90
C PHE A 9 -58.80 6.07 -16.72
N PRO A 10 -59.28 5.05 -15.96
CA PRO A 10 -60.13 5.28 -14.78
C PRO A 10 -59.41 6.05 -13.66
N ALA A 11 -58.08 5.96 -13.60
CA ALA A 11 -57.24 6.68 -12.65
C ALA A 11 -56.33 7.66 -13.38
N ALA A 12 -56.29 8.91 -12.91
CA ALA A 12 -55.44 9.97 -13.47
C ALA A 12 -53.97 9.84 -13.07
N GLU A 13 -53.63 8.95 -12.12
CA GLU A 13 -52.28 8.76 -11.63
C GLU A 13 -51.96 7.29 -11.30
N ALA A 14 -50.69 6.91 -11.43
CA ALA A 14 -50.15 5.63 -10.95
C ALA A 14 -48.84 5.81 -10.18
N ILE A 15 -48.63 4.99 -9.15
CA ILE A 15 -47.39 4.93 -8.36
C ILE A 15 -46.51 3.79 -8.87
N VAL A 16 -45.24 4.10 -9.15
CA VAL A 16 -44.23 3.11 -9.55
C VAL A 16 -42.96 3.19 -8.72
N ARG A 17 -42.30 2.05 -8.50
CA ARG A 17 -41.04 1.95 -7.75
C ARG A 17 -39.83 2.43 -8.57
N ALA A 18 -39.72 1.99 -9.82
CA ALA A 18 -38.66 2.43 -10.73
C ALA A 18 -38.83 3.92 -11.08
N ARG A 19 -37.73 4.69 -11.08
CA ARG A 19 -37.78 6.13 -11.41
C ARG A 19 -37.12 6.43 -12.75
N GLY A 20 -37.43 7.60 -13.29
CA GLY A 20 -36.91 8.10 -14.56
C GLY A 20 -37.98 8.08 -15.65
N GLU A 21 -37.83 8.96 -16.64
CA GLU A 21 -38.82 9.16 -17.70
C GLU A 21 -39.03 7.91 -18.54
N PHE A 22 -37.97 7.16 -18.83
CA PHE A 22 -38.09 5.92 -19.60
C PHE A 22 -38.88 4.83 -18.85
N ASN A 23 -38.68 4.72 -17.53
CA ASN A 23 -39.49 3.83 -16.69
C ASN A 23 -40.93 4.34 -16.55
N ALA A 24 -41.14 5.67 -16.57
CA ALA A 24 -42.48 6.25 -16.63
C ALA A 24 -43.19 5.83 -17.92
N ALA A 25 -42.53 5.99 -19.08
CA ALA A 25 -43.07 5.61 -20.38
C ALA A 25 -43.38 4.10 -20.45
N ASN A 26 -42.46 3.25 -19.97
CA ASN A 26 -42.69 1.80 -19.91
C ASN A 26 -43.87 1.43 -19.03
N ALA A 27 -44.00 2.06 -17.86
CA ALA A 27 -45.14 1.85 -16.97
C ALA A 27 -46.45 2.33 -17.61
N THR A 28 -46.46 3.50 -18.25
CA THR A 28 -47.62 4.00 -19.00
C THR A 28 -48.02 3.05 -20.12
N ALA A 29 -47.07 2.52 -20.89
CA ALA A 29 -47.34 1.54 -21.95
C ALA A 29 -47.88 0.22 -21.39
N ALA A 30 -47.31 -0.28 -20.30
CA ALA A 30 -47.80 -1.49 -19.62
C ALA A 30 -49.23 -1.31 -19.09
N LEU A 31 -49.52 -0.14 -18.53
CA LEU A 31 -50.86 0.24 -18.10
C LEU A 31 -51.81 0.34 -19.30
N ALA A 32 -51.44 0.98 -20.39
CA ALA A 32 -52.27 1.03 -21.60
C ALA A 32 -52.63 -0.38 -22.10
N ALA A 33 -51.65 -1.28 -22.17
CA ALA A 33 -51.87 -2.67 -22.55
C ALA A 33 -52.79 -3.40 -21.56
N ALA A 34 -52.57 -3.25 -20.25
CA ALA A 34 -53.42 -3.86 -19.22
C ALA A 34 -54.88 -3.38 -19.32
N ARG A 35 -55.10 -2.09 -19.61
CA ARG A 35 -56.44 -1.52 -19.81
C ARG A 35 -57.15 -2.14 -21.00
N LEU A 36 -56.45 -2.33 -22.13
CA LEU A 36 -56.98 -2.98 -23.32
C LEU A 36 -57.34 -4.45 -23.09
N MET A 37 -56.64 -5.12 -22.16
CA MET A 37 -56.94 -6.49 -21.75
C MET A 37 -58.04 -6.59 -20.67
N GLY A 38 -58.65 -5.48 -20.27
CA GLY A 38 -59.74 -5.47 -19.28
C GLY A 38 -59.29 -5.52 -17.82
N ALA A 39 -58.02 -5.23 -17.51
CA ALA A 39 -57.55 -5.17 -16.13
C ALA A 39 -58.19 -4.00 -15.36
N GLU A 40 -58.45 -4.20 -14.07
CA GLU A 40 -58.95 -3.15 -13.18
C GLU A 40 -57.82 -2.17 -12.79
N PHE A 41 -58.15 -0.87 -12.79
CA PHE A 41 -57.19 0.20 -12.56
C PHE A 41 -57.29 0.78 -11.15
N SER A 42 -56.15 0.85 -10.48
CA SER A 42 -55.99 1.60 -9.23
C SER A 42 -54.68 2.39 -9.25
N ARG A 43 -54.63 3.46 -8.46
CA ARG A 43 -53.41 4.29 -8.31
C ARG A 43 -52.20 3.48 -7.85
N SER A 44 -52.43 2.41 -7.09
CA SER A 44 -51.41 1.54 -6.52
C SER A 44 -51.13 0.27 -7.33
N LEU A 45 -51.74 0.09 -8.52
CA LEU A 45 -51.63 -1.13 -9.32
C LEU A 45 -50.19 -1.59 -9.58
N LEU A 46 -49.25 -0.65 -9.74
CA LEU A 46 -47.82 -0.91 -9.94
C LEU A 46 -46.96 -0.56 -8.71
N ALA A 47 -47.56 -0.18 -7.59
CA ALA A 47 -46.82 0.27 -6.41
C ALA A 47 -45.96 -0.87 -5.84
N ASP A 48 -46.50 -2.08 -5.84
CA ASP A 48 -45.86 -3.29 -5.32
C ASP A 48 -45.09 -4.06 -6.39
N TYR A 49 -45.12 -3.62 -7.66
CA TYR A 49 -44.30 -4.23 -8.70
C TYR A 49 -42.82 -4.03 -8.34
N PRO A 50 -42.06 -5.12 -8.09
CA PRO A 50 -40.70 -5.02 -7.58
C PRO A 50 -39.71 -4.44 -8.61
N GLY A 51 -40.16 -4.27 -9.86
CA GLY A 51 -39.34 -3.89 -10.99
C GLY A 51 -38.85 -5.11 -11.75
N VAL A 52 -38.13 -4.85 -12.85
CA VAL A 52 -37.44 -5.90 -13.61
C VAL A 52 -36.11 -6.18 -12.93
N ARG A 53 -35.73 -7.46 -12.81
CA ARG A 53 -34.43 -7.85 -12.27
C ARG A 53 -33.32 -7.10 -13.04
N ARG A 54 -32.30 -6.62 -12.32
CA ARG A 54 -31.19 -5.86 -12.90
C ARG A 54 -31.62 -4.52 -13.52
N ARG A 55 -32.72 -3.90 -13.09
CA ARG A 55 -33.08 -2.53 -13.48
C ARG A 55 -33.19 -1.65 -12.23
N GLN A 56 -32.18 -0.82 -12.03
CA GLN A 56 -31.97 0.01 -10.83
C GLN A 56 -32.11 -0.78 -9.52
N ALA A 57 -31.61 -2.02 -9.49
CA ALA A 57 -31.66 -2.86 -8.31
C ALA A 57 -30.70 -2.31 -7.25
N VAL A 58 -31.23 -1.96 -6.07
CA VAL A 58 -30.40 -1.49 -4.95
C VAL A 58 -29.80 -2.68 -4.25
N LEU A 59 -28.46 -2.71 -4.15
CA LEU A 59 -27.74 -3.76 -3.46
C LEU A 59 -27.50 -3.38 -1.98
N PRO A 60 -27.57 -4.33 -1.03
CA PRO A 60 -27.20 -4.07 0.35
C PRO A 60 -25.73 -3.63 0.43
N ALA A 61 -25.50 -2.43 0.98
CA ALA A 61 -24.17 -1.85 1.09
C ALA A 61 -23.98 -1.23 2.49
N THR A 62 -22.74 -1.28 2.98
CA THR A 62 -22.32 -0.68 4.25
C THR A 62 -21.53 0.62 4.02
N GLY A 63 -21.12 1.30 5.08
CA GLY A 63 -20.28 2.51 4.99
C GLY A 63 -21.00 3.76 4.47
N GLY A 64 -22.34 3.75 4.41
CA GLY A 64 -23.15 4.87 3.93
C GLY A 64 -23.07 5.10 2.42
N LEU A 65 -22.78 4.04 1.65
CA LEU A 65 -22.86 4.03 0.20
C LEU A 65 -24.26 3.66 -0.28
N THR A 66 -24.65 4.18 -1.45
CA THR A 66 -25.79 3.65 -2.21
C THR A 66 -25.24 2.88 -3.41
N VAL A 67 -25.51 1.57 -3.51
CA VAL A 67 -25.02 0.75 -4.62
C VAL A 67 -26.19 0.26 -5.46
N ILE A 68 -26.12 0.51 -6.77
CA ILE A 68 -27.17 0.18 -7.72
C ILE A 68 -26.59 -0.68 -8.85
N GLU A 69 -27.34 -1.69 -9.27
CA GLU A 69 -27.08 -2.51 -10.44
C GLU A 69 -28.12 -2.22 -11.54
N ASP A 70 -27.68 -2.03 -12.79
CA ASP A 70 -28.56 -1.87 -13.95
C ASP A 70 -28.02 -2.54 -15.24
N TYR A 71 -28.91 -3.16 -16.00
CA TYR A 71 -28.65 -3.85 -17.26
C TYR A 71 -28.53 -2.91 -18.48
N ALA A 72 -28.60 -1.59 -18.31
CA ALA A 72 -28.43 -0.64 -19.41
C ALA A 72 -27.09 -0.86 -20.13
N HIS A 73 -27.16 -1.15 -21.42
CA HIS A 73 -25.97 -1.52 -22.21
C HIS A 73 -25.96 -0.84 -23.59
N HIS A 74 -26.99 -0.07 -23.92
CA HIS A 74 -27.01 0.84 -25.06
C HIS A 74 -26.81 2.31 -24.60
N PRO A 75 -26.12 3.18 -25.35
CA PRO A 75 -25.85 4.56 -24.93
C PRO A 75 -27.09 5.36 -24.52
N ALA A 76 -28.21 5.19 -25.25
CA ALA A 76 -29.47 5.87 -24.93
C ALA A 76 -30.04 5.43 -23.56
N GLU A 77 -29.94 4.14 -23.24
CA GLU A 77 -30.39 3.59 -21.95
C GLU A 77 -29.51 4.11 -20.82
N ILE A 78 -28.18 4.11 -21.03
CA ILE A 78 -27.20 4.59 -20.05
C ILE A 78 -27.45 6.07 -19.76
N ARG A 79 -27.66 6.89 -20.80
CA ARG A 79 -27.97 8.32 -20.65
C ARG A 79 -29.23 8.54 -19.81
N ALA A 80 -30.31 7.81 -20.11
CA ALA A 80 -31.55 7.90 -19.36
C ALA A 80 -31.38 7.44 -17.89
N LEU A 81 -30.64 6.36 -17.68
CA LEU A 81 -30.30 5.83 -16.36
C LEU A 81 -29.51 6.86 -15.55
N LEU A 82 -28.36 7.32 -16.06
CA LEU A 82 -27.47 8.22 -15.33
C LEU A 82 -28.15 9.56 -15.06
N GLY A 83 -28.93 10.09 -16.00
CA GLY A 83 -29.75 11.28 -15.75
C GLY A 83 -30.75 11.09 -14.61
N SER A 84 -31.34 9.90 -14.48
CA SER A 84 -32.21 9.58 -13.33
C SER A 84 -31.43 9.36 -12.03
N LEU A 85 -30.23 8.76 -12.08
CA LEU A 85 -29.42 8.48 -10.89
C LEU A 85 -28.80 9.77 -10.33
N ARG A 86 -28.40 10.71 -11.20
CA ARG A 86 -27.86 12.01 -10.82
C ARG A 86 -28.80 12.77 -9.87
N ARG A 87 -30.11 12.72 -10.14
CA ARG A 87 -31.14 13.33 -9.27
C ARG A 87 -31.30 12.66 -7.90
N ARG A 88 -30.67 11.51 -7.66
CA ARG A 88 -30.68 10.79 -6.37
C ARG A 88 -29.42 11.02 -5.55
N VAL A 89 -28.37 11.54 -6.17
CA VAL A 89 -27.12 11.84 -5.48
C VAL A 89 -27.38 12.98 -4.52
N THR A 90 -26.91 12.84 -3.28
CA THR A 90 -26.99 13.88 -2.25
C THR A 90 -26.08 15.05 -2.59
N ALA A 91 -26.29 16.23 -2.00
CA ALA A 91 -25.49 17.43 -2.29
C ALA A 91 -23.95 17.20 -2.20
N ASP A 92 -23.50 16.38 -1.24
CA ASP A 92 -22.08 16.07 -1.03
C ASP A 92 -21.62 14.73 -1.68
N GLY A 93 -22.56 14.01 -2.30
CA GLY A 93 -22.31 12.70 -2.91
C GLY A 93 -21.84 12.81 -4.36
N ARG A 94 -21.22 11.75 -4.87
CA ARG A 94 -20.87 11.62 -6.29
C ARG A 94 -21.57 10.44 -6.95
N LEU A 95 -21.74 10.52 -8.27
CA LEU A 95 -22.15 9.42 -9.12
C LEU A 95 -20.90 8.73 -9.70
N LEU A 96 -20.56 7.57 -9.18
CA LEU A 96 -19.50 6.71 -9.73
C LEU A 96 -20.13 5.60 -10.56
N VAL A 97 -19.58 5.33 -11.75
CA VAL A 97 -20.10 4.30 -12.66
C VAL A 97 -19.04 3.26 -12.95
N ALA A 98 -19.31 2.00 -12.59
CA ALA A 98 -18.58 0.85 -13.09
C ALA A 98 -19.30 0.32 -14.33
N PHE A 99 -18.69 0.41 -15.51
CA PHE A 99 -19.34 0.08 -16.77
C PHE A 99 -18.67 -1.11 -17.47
N GLN A 100 -19.48 -2.12 -17.80
CA GLN A 100 -19.08 -3.25 -18.64
C GLN A 100 -19.80 -3.17 -20.00
N PRO A 101 -19.09 -2.83 -21.10
CA PRO A 101 -19.69 -2.80 -22.42
C PRO A 101 -20.19 -4.18 -22.85
N HIS A 102 -21.28 -4.21 -23.62
CA HIS A 102 -21.86 -5.44 -24.15
C HIS A 102 -21.61 -5.55 -25.66
N ARG A 103 -20.90 -6.60 -26.08
CA ARG A 103 -20.53 -6.92 -27.48
C ARG A 103 -19.49 -5.97 -28.10
N PHE A 104 -18.58 -6.54 -28.88
CA PHE A 104 -17.51 -5.80 -29.55
C PHE A 104 -18.06 -4.95 -30.70
N SER A 105 -19.00 -5.51 -31.48
CA SER A 105 -19.66 -4.83 -32.60
C SER A 105 -20.35 -3.53 -32.16
N ARG A 106 -21.15 -3.59 -31.09
CA ARG A 106 -21.84 -2.44 -30.52
C ARG A 106 -20.86 -1.40 -29.97
N THR A 107 -19.80 -1.87 -29.31
CA THR A 107 -18.76 -0.99 -28.78
C THR A 107 -18.07 -0.24 -29.91
N ALA A 108 -17.75 -0.92 -31.01
CA ALA A 108 -17.12 -0.30 -32.18
C ALA A 108 -18.02 0.76 -32.82
N GLN A 109 -19.32 0.45 -32.95
CA GLN A 109 -20.29 1.35 -33.54
C GLN A 109 -20.56 2.60 -32.69
N PHE A 110 -20.57 2.46 -31.36
CA PHE A 110 -21.11 3.50 -30.46
C PHE A 110 -20.12 4.02 -29.41
N LYS A 111 -18.80 3.82 -29.58
CA LYS A 111 -17.79 4.23 -28.59
C LYS A 111 -17.86 5.72 -28.21
N ALA A 112 -18.14 6.60 -29.17
CA ALA A 112 -18.26 8.04 -28.92
C ALA A 112 -19.54 8.35 -28.12
N GLU A 113 -20.65 7.68 -28.43
CA GLU A 113 -21.92 7.84 -27.75
C GLU A 113 -21.90 7.23 -26.34
N PHE A 114 -21.19 6.13 -26.13
CA PHE A 114 -20.90 5.58 -24.81
C PHE A 114 -20.13 6.60 -23.97
N ALA A 115 -19.05 7.17 -24.52
CA ALA A 115 -18.27 8.20 -23.83
C ALA A 115 -19.16 9.41 -23.46
N ALA A 116 -19.96 9.90 -24.40
CA ALA A 116 -20.89 11.01 -24.15
C ALA A 116 -21.96 10.68 -23.08
N ALA A 117 -22.46 9.44 -23.03
CA ALA A 117 -23.42 9.03 -22.01
C ALA A 117 -22.76 8.90 -20.62
N LEU A 118 -21.57 8.30 -20.54
CA LEU A 118 -20.83 8.09 -19.30
C LEU A 118 -20.27 9.39 -18.71
N ALA A 119 -20.06 10.42 -19.52
CA ALA A 119 -19.59 11.74 -19.07
C ALA A 119 -20.56 12.45 -18.09
N ALA A 120 -21.78 11.95 -17.90
CA ALA A 120 -22.71 12.41 -16.88
C ALA A 120 -22.34 11.96 -15.45
N ALA A 121 -21.40 11.03 -15.30
CA ALA A 121 -20.87 10.60 -14.01
C ALA A 121 -19.77 11.55 -13.50
N ASP A 122 -19.46 11.48 -12.20
CA ASP A 122 -18.27 12.17 -11.64
C ASP A 122 -17.01 11.30 -11.72
N GLY A 123 -17.17 9.99 -11.94
CA GLY A 123 -16.06 9.06 -12.15
C GLY A 123 -16.53 7.77 -12.82
N VAL A 124 -15.66 7.21 -13.67
CA VAL A 124 -15.94 6.01 -14.45
C VAL A 124 -14.84 4.97 -14.27
N HIS A 125 -15.24 3.73 -14.00
CA HIS A 125 -14.38 2.56 -14.00
C HIS A 125 -14.83 1.63 -15.11
N LEU A 126 -14.03 1.47 -16.16
CA LEU A 126 -14.35 0.59 -17.28
C LEU A 126 -13.87 -0.83 -16.98
N LEU A 127 -14.68 -1.81 -17.38
CA LEU A 127 -14.31 -3.22 -17.46
C LEU A 127 -14.19 -3.65 -18.93
N ASP A 128 -13.57 -4.80 -19.16
CA ASP A 128 -13.51 -5.42 -20.47
C ASP A 128 -14.89 -5.67 -21.06
N VAL A 129 -14.97 -5.63 -22.40
CA VAL A 129 -16.21 -5.89 -23.13
C VAL A 129 -16.68 -7.32 -22.85
N TYR A 130 -17.92 -7.49 -22.38
CA TYR A 130 -18.54 -8.81 -22.34
C TYR A 130 -18.90 -9.23 -23.77
N PRO A 131 -18.27 -10.28 -24.32
CA PRO A 131 -18.31 -10.57 -25.76
C PRO A 131 -19.68 -11.08 -26.22
N ALA A 132 -20.42 -11.77 -25.34
CA ALA A 132 -21.67 -12.45 -25.68
C ALA A 132 -21.59 -13.31 -26.95
N GLY A 133 -20.46 -14.01 -27.14
CA GLY A 133 -20.19 -14.88 -28.28
C GLY A 133 -19.53 -14.21 -29.48
N GLU A 134 -19.27 -12.90 -29.44
CA GLU A 134 -18.54 -12.20 -30.52
C GLU A 134 -17.03 -12.34 -30.39
N ALA A 135 -16.35 -12.46 -31.54
CA ALA A 135 -14.92 -12.22 -31.62
C ALA A 135 -14.61 -10.71 -31.51
N PRO A 136 -13.43 -10.33 -30.99
CA PRO A 136 -13.00 -8.93 -31.00
C PRO A 136 -13.03 -8.31 -32.40
N VAL A 137 -13.49 -7.06 -32.50
CA VAL A 137 -13.48 -6.30 -33.75
C VAL A 137 -12.67 -5.02 -33.58
N ALA A 138 -12.10 -4.51 -34.68
CA ALA A 138 -11.31 -3.29 -34.67
C ALA A 138 -12.11 -2.11 -34.11
N GLY A 139 -11.53 -1.40 -33.14
CA GLY A 139 -12.17 -0.25 -32.49
C GLY A 139 -13.30 -0.60 -31.53
N GLY A 140 -13.53 -1.88 -31.23
CA GLY A 140 -14.63 -2.37 -30.42
C GLY A 140 -14.29 -2.72 -28.98
N THR A 141 -13.20 -2.22 -28.42
CA THR A 141 -12.73 -2.57 -27.07
C THR A 141 -13.10 -1.49 -26.04
N ALA A 142 -12.99 -1.82 -24.76
CA ALA A 142 -13.14 -0.82 -23.69
C ALA A 142 -12.03 0.25 -23.72
N ALA A 143 -10.85 -0.07 -24.28
CA ALA A 143 -9.78 0.92 -24.51
C ALA A 143 -10.23 2.02 -25.50
N ASP A 144 -11.08 1.68 -26.47
CA ASP A 144 -11.61 2.65 -27.43
C ASP A 144 -12.59 3.62 -26.76
N ILE A 145 -13.46 3.14 -25.86
CA ILE A 145 -14.31 4.00 -25.03
C ILE A 145 -13.46 4.86 -24.09
N TYR A 146 -12.43 4.28 -23.48
CA TYR A 146 -11.48 5.02 -22.63
C TYR A 146 -10.83 6.18 -23.40
N ALA A 147 -10.36 5.92 -24.62
CA ALA A 147 -9.75 6.95 -25.48
C ALA A 147 -10.75 8.06 -25.82
N GLU A 148 -12.00 7.73 -26.17
CA GLU A 148 -13.05 8.72 -26.44
C GLU A 148 -13.40 9.53 -25.19
N LEU A 149 -13.44 8.92 -23.99
CA LEU A 149 -13.64 9.65 -22.74
C LEU A 149 -12.49 10.61 -22.46
N LYS A 150 -11.22 10.19 -22.64
CA LYS A 150 -10.07 11.07 -22.44
C LYS A 150 -10.02 12.23 -23.43
N LYS A 151 -10.49 12.00 -24.66
CA LYS A 151 -10.60 13.03 -25.69
C LYS A 151 -11.70 14.04 -25.40
N ASN A 152 -12.90 13.56 -25.08
CA ASN A 152 -14.11 14.40 -25.02
C ASN A 152 -14.47 14.89 -23.60
N ALA A 153 -13.92 14.27 -22.56
CA ALA A 153 -14.11 14.63 -21.15
C ALA A 153 -12.79 14.51 -20.36
N PRO A 154 -11.75 15.31 -20.69
CA PRO A 154 -10.40 15.15 -20.10
C PRO A 154 -10.35 15.34 -18.59
N ALA A 155 -11.29 16.10 -18.01
CA ALA A 155 -11.39 16.31 -16.57
C ALA A 155 -12.07 15.15 -15.82
N LEU A 156 -12.72 14.22 -16.53
CA LEU A 156 -13.39 13.08 -15.91
C LEU A 156 -12.37 12.07 -15.38
N ALA A 157 -12.52 11.70 -14.11
CA ALA A 157 -11.75 10.60 -13.53
C ALA A 157 -12.20 9.28 -14.17
N VAL A 158 -11.34 8.72 -15.04
CA VAL A 158 -11.60 7.45 -15.73
C VAL A 158 -10.44 6.51 -15.47
N SER A 159 -10.75 5.26 -15.10
CA SER A 159 -9.78 4.17 -14.96
C SER A 159 -10.21 2.94 -15.76
N TYR A 160 -9.23 2.17 -16.21
CA TYR A 160 -9.41 0.94 -16.96
C TYR A 160 -8.20 0.04 -16.72
N PHE A 161 -8.45 -1.19 -16.27
CA PHE A 161 -7.42 -2.18 -15.95
C PHE A 161 -7.72 -3.47 -16.73
N PRO A 162 -7.19 -3.61 -17.97
CA PRO A 162 -7.51 -4.74 -18.83
C PRO A 162 -7.19 -6.08 -18.15
N ALA A 163 -8.14 -7.02 -18.19
CA ALA A 163 -8.03 -8.36 -17.58
C ALA A 163 -7.58 -8.38 -16.11
N ASN A 164 -7.83 -7.30 -15.35
CA ASN A 164 -7.36 -7.17 -13.96
C ASN A 164 -8.48 -6.68 -13.03
N ASP A 165 -9.39 -7.59 -12.70
CA ASP A 165 -10.49 -7.34 -11.76
C ASP A 165 -9.99 -6.91 -10.36
N THR A 166 -8.83 -7.42 -9.94
CA THR A 166 -8.26 -7.10 -8.62
C THR A 166 -7.92 -5.61 -8.52
N GLU A 167 -7.24 -5.05 -9.53
CA GLU A 167 -6.92 -3.62 -9.54
C GLU A 167 -8.17 -2.77 -9.79
N PHE A 168 -9.13 -3.25 -10.58
CA PHE A 168 -10.45 -2.61 -10.69
C PHE A 168 -11.15 -2.48 -9.32
N PHE A 169 -11.27 -3.56 -8.55
CA PHE A 169 -11.89 -3.53 -7.22
C PHE A 169 -11.14 -2.61 -6.25
N ARG A 170 -9.80 -2.65 -6.30
CA ARG A 170 -8.95 -1.79 -5.47
C ARG A 170 -9.11 -0.33 -5.82
N ALA A 171 -9.07 0.02 -7.11
CA ALA A 171 -9.26 1.37 -7.60
C ALA A 171 -10.63 1.90 -7.18
N LEU A 172 -11.71 1.15 -7.47
CA LEU A 172 -13.07 1.54 -7.08
C LEU A 172 -13.21 1.71 -5.56
N SER A 173 -12.56 0.87 -4.77
CA SER A 173 -12.58 0.97 -3.30
C SER A 173 -11.86 2.21 -2.76
N ARG A 174 -10.78 2.64 -3.43
CA ARG A 174 -10.06 3.89 -3.12
C ARG A 174 -10.86 5.13 -3.52
N THR A 175 -11.61 5.07 -4.63
CA THR A 175 -12.41 6.21 -5.10
C THR A 175 -13.69 6.38 -4.29
N ALA A 176 -14.41 5.30 -3.98
CA ALA A 176 -15.73 5.36 -3.36
C ALA A 176 -15.67 5.77 -1.89
N ARG A 177 -16.47 6.79 -1.52
CA ARG A 177 -16.56 7.31 -0.14
C ARG A 177 -18.01 7.40 0.33
N ARG A 178 -18.21 7.55 1.64
CA ARG A 178 -19.52 7.75 2.26
C ARG A 178 -20.32 8.83 1.53
N GLY A 179 -21.59 8.54 1.22
CA GLY A 179 -22.49 9.45 0.48
C GLY A 179 -22.48 9.27 -1.03
N ASP A 180 -21.50 8.55 -1.60
CA ASP A 180 -21.49 8.27 -3.04
C ASP A 180 -22.60 7.28 -3.44
N LEU A 181 -23.10 7.47 -4.67
CA LEU A 181 -23.91 6.49 -5.38
C LEU A 181 -23.02 5.79 -6.41
N VAL A 182 -22.81 4.48 -6.23
CA VAL A 182 -22.03 3.63 -7.14
C VAL A 182 -22.97 2.80 -8.00
N ALA A 183 -22.93 3.01 -9.32
CA ALA A 183 -23.75 2.30 -10.28
C ALA A 183 -22.91 1.28 -11.06
N PHE A 184 -23.25 0.00 -10.94
CA PHE A 184 -22.73 -1.08 -11.77
C PHE A 184 -23.66 -1.26 -12.97
N VAL A 185 -23.18 -0.88 -14.15
CA VAL A 185 -23.98 -0.72 -15.36
C VAL A 185 -23.42 -1.58 -16.48
N GLY A 186 -24.27 -2.34 -17.16
CA GLY A 186 -23.86 -3.12 -18.32
C GLY A 186 -24.56 -4.47 -18.42
N ALA A 187 -24.08 -5.31 -19.32
CA ALA A 187 -24.56 -6.68 -19.46
C ALA A 187 -23.60 -7.66 -18.80
N GLY A 188 -23.61 -8.93 -19.22
CA GLY A 188 -22.65 -9.92 -18.74
C GLY A 188 -22.75 -10.16 -17.24
N ASP A 189 -21.58 -10.24 -16.60
CA ASP A 189 -21.36 -10.59 -15.20
C ASP A 189 -21.15 -9.38 -14.29
N ILE A 190 -21.46 -8.16 -14.75
CA ILE A 190 -21.33 -6.93 -13.96
C ILE A 190 -22.09 -6.98 -12.62
N ASP A 191 -23.17 -7.77 -12.53
CA ASP A 191 -23.93 -8.00 -11.31
C ASP A 191 -23.17 -8.84 -10.28
N ARG A 192 -22.43 -9.86 -10.76
CA ARG A 192 -21.50 -10.63 -9.95
C ARG A 192 -20.35 -9.75 -9.47
N LYS A 193 -19.78 -8.91 -10.36
CA LYS A 193 -18.72 -7.96 -9.99
C LYS A 193 -19.15 -6.99 -8.90
N ALA A 194 -20.39 -6.50 -8.95
CA ALA A 194 -20.94 -5.63 -7.90
C ALA A 194 -20.96 -6.33 -6.52
N ARG A 195 -21.37 -7.60 -6.48
CA ARG A 195 -21.43 -8.40 -5.24
C ARG A 195 -20.06 -8.77 -4.71
N GLU A 196 -19.13 -9.14 -5.60
CA GLU A 196 -17.72 -9.41 -5.26
C GLU A 196 -17.09 -8.18 -4.59
N TRP A 197 -17.25 -7.00 -5.19
CA TRP A 197 -16.76 -5.74 -4.62
C TRP A 197 -17.36 -5.42 -3.24
N LEU A 198 -18.67 -5.63 -3.08
CA LEU A 198 -19.35 -5.43 -1.80
C LEU A 198 -18.85 -6.40 -0.71
N ALA A 199 -18.62 -7.68 -1.05
CA ALA A 199 -18.08 -8.66 -0.14
C ALA A 199 -16.65 -8.32 0.30
N LEU A 200 -15.81 -7.88 -0.64
CA LEU A 200 -14.45 -7.39 -0.35
C LEU A 200 -14.48 -6.23 0.66
N ARG A 201 -15.31 -5.21 0.40
CA ARG A 201 -15.45 -4.06 1.31
C ARG A 201 -16.02 -4.44 2.68
N ALA A 202 -16.98 -5.36 2.73
CA ALA A 202 -17.53 -5.84 4.00
C ALA A 202 -16.46 -6.56 4.83
N GLY A 203 -15.63 -7.39 4.19
CA GLY A 203 -14.50 -8.06 4.83
C GLY A 203 -13.45 -7.06 5.34
N GLU A 204 -13.12 -6.04 4.55
CA GLU A 204 -12.21 -4.97 4.97
C GLU A 204 -12.76 -4.17 6.17
N ALA A 205 -14.05 -3.83 6.16
CA ALA A 205 -14.69 -3.10 7.25
C ALA A 205 -14.74 -3.90 8.55
N ALA A 206 -15.06 -5.20 8.48
CA ALA A 206 -15.07 -6.08 9.64
C ALA A 206 -13.66 -6.24 10.24
N LYS A 207 -12.63 -6.39 9.40
CA LYS A 207 -11.23 -6.40 9.85
C LYS A 207 -10.82 -5.09 10.50
N ALA A 208 -11.19 -3.95 9.90
CA ALA A 208 -10.88 -2.63 10.43
C ALA A 208 -11.53 -2.39 11.81
N GLN A 209 -12.78 -2.82 11.99
CA GLN A 209 -13.46 -2.76 13.29
C GLN A 209 -12.72 -3.59 14.35
N GLY A 210 -12.23 -4.78 14.00
CA GLY A 210 -11.39 -5.58 14.90
C GLY A 210 -10.10 -4.87 15.31
N TRP A 211 -9.44 -4.19 14.37
CA TRP A 211 -8.23 -3.39 14.67
C TRP A 211 -8.50 -2.19 15.58
N ASP A 212 -9.67 -1.55 15.46
CA ASP A 212 -10.06 -0.44 16.33
C ASP A 212 -10.27 -0.90 17.79
N GLU A 213 -10.91 -2.05 17.98
CA GLU A 213 -11.08 -2.66 19.30
C GLU A 213 -9.73 -3.06 19.92
N ILE A 214 -8.83 -3.64 19.12
CA ILE A 214 -7.46 -3.96 19.55
C ILE A 214 -6.72 -2.68 19.95
N PHE A 215 -6.77 -1.64 19.12
CA PHE A 215 -6.13 -0.36 19.42
C PHE A 215 -6.63 0.23 20.73
N ALA A 216 -7.94 0.28 20.94
CA ALA A 216 -8.54 0.80 22.16
C ALA A 216 -8.10 0.00 23.40
N ALA A 217 -8.10 -1.34 23.30
CA ALA A 217 -7.68 -2.22 24.38
C ALA A 217 -6.19 -2.05 24.74
N LEU A 218 -5.31 -1.94 23.73
CA LEU A 218 -3.89 -1.70 23.95
C LEU A 218 -3.65 -0.31 24.55
N LYS A 219 -4.35 0.73 24.05
CA LYS A 219 -4.15 2.12 24.47
C LYS A 219 -4.45 2.35 25.95
N LEU A 220 -5.37 1.59 26.53
CA LEU A 220 -5.70 1.66 27.97
C LEU A 220 -4.65 1.02 28.87
N ARG A 221 -3.79 0.15 28.33
CA ARG A 221 -2.85 -0.67 29.11
C ARG A 221 -1.40 -0.25 28.97
N VAL A 222 -1.02 0.30 27.82
CA VAL A 222 0.31 0.92 27.67
C VAL A 222 0.37 2.25 28.43
N THR A 223 1.57 2.66 28.82
CA THR A 223 1.79 3.98 29.42
C THR A 223 1.41 5.10 28.46
N GLY A 224 1.02 6.26 29.00
CA GLY A 224 0.66 7.45 28.19
C GLY A 224 1.81 7.97 27.31
N ALA A 225 3.06 7.68 27.68
CA ALA A 225 4.25 8.01 26.90
C ALA A 225 4.43 7.12 25.66
N THR A 226 3.87 5.90 25.66
CA THR A 226 3.92 5.01 24.50
C THR A 226 3.13 5.62 23.34
N ARG A 227 3.83 5.83 22.22
CA ARG A 227 3.20 6.29 20.97
C ARG A 227 2.56 5.10 20.28
N LEU A 228 1.24 5.00 20.37
CA LEU A 228 0.43 4.01 19.65
C LEU A 228 -0.44 4.73 18.61
N LYS A 229 -0.40 4.28 17.36
CA LYS A 229 -1.13 4.86 16.23
C LYS A 229 -1.81 3.78 15.37
N ARG A 230 -2.90 4.16 14.71
CA ARG A 230 -3.58 3.36 13.67
C ARG A 230 -3.16 3.85 12.28
N GLU A 231 -3.12 2.93 11.31
CA GLU A 231 -2.91 3.22 9.89
C GLU A 231 -1.71 4.17 9.65
N GLU A 232 -0.60 3.97 10.39
CA GLU A 232 0.58 4.82 10.27
C GLU A 232 1.36 4.43 9.01
N SER A 233 1.52 5.39 8.08
CA SER A 233 2.34 5.20 6.87
C SER A 233 3.79 4.86 7.24
N LEU A 234 4.29 3.73 6.72
CA LEU A 234 5.66 3.30 6.94
C LEU A 234 6.65 3.99 6.00
N ALA A 235 6.20 4.64 4.92
CA ALA A 235 7.06 5.51 4.12
C ALA A 235 7.75 6.60 4.97
N ALA A 236 7.07 7.17 5.96
CA ALA A 236 7.68 8.13 6.88
C ALA A 236 8.67 7.49 7.89
N LYS A 237 8.74 6.16 7.93
CA LYS A 237 9.51 5.37 8.91
C LYS A 237 10.66 4.57 8.28
N THR A 238 10.76 4.53 6.95
CA THR A 238 11.86 3.90 6.21
C THR A 238 12.75 4.97 5.55
N THR A 239 14.04 4.67 5.31
CA THR A 239 14.92 5.67 4.68
C THR A 239 14.74 5.79 3.18
N LEU A 240 14.21 4.76 2.52
CA LEU A 240 13.80 4.81 1.11
C LEU A 240 12.50 5.61 0.91
N ARG A 241 11.75 5.85 1.98
CA ARG A 241 10.49 6.59 1.99
C ARG A 241 9.40 5.99 1.10
N VAL A 242 9.32 4.66 1.12
CA VAL A 242 8.26 3.88 0.45
C VAL A 242 7.60 2.95 1.47
N GLY A 243 6.37 2.56 1.19
CA GLY A 243 5.59 1.64 2.03
C GLY A 243 4.24 2.18 2.46
N GLY A 244 3.24 1.30 2.40
CA GLY A 244 1.89 1.55 2.89
C GLY A 244 1.80 1.66 4.42
N ALA A 245 0.58 1.71 4.93
CA ALA A 245 0.31 1.86 6.35
C ALA A 245 0.45 0.54 7.12
N ALA A 246 0.99 0.61 8.34
CA ALA A 246 0.80 -0.45 9.33
C ALA A 246 -0.56 -0.30 10.00
N ARG A 247 -1.28 -1.41 10.22
CA ARG A 247 -2.57 -1.38 10.93
C ARG A 247 -2.42 -0.73 12.29
N LEU A 248 -1.44 -1.20 13.06
CA LEU A 248 -1.01 -0.55 14.30
C LEU A 248 0.49 -0.29 14.25
N TYR A 249 0.89 0.87 14.75
CA TYR A 249 2.28 1.25 14.92
C TYR A 249 2.53 1.69 16.36
N ALA A 250 3.57 1.15 16.99
CA ALA A 250 3.90 1.41 18.38
C ALA A 250 5.37 1.80 18.56
N GLU A 251 5.62 2.86 19.33
CA GLU A 251 6.93 3.16 19.91
C GLU A 251 6.79 3.04 21.44
N PRO A 252 7.10 1.85 22.02
CA PRO A 252 6.94 1.62 23.45
C PRO A 252 7.87 2.55 24.24
N ALA A 253 7.38 3.09 25.35
CA ALA A 253 8.16 3.99 26.20
C ALA A 253 8.99 3.26 27.27
N SER A 254 8.82 1.94 27.41
CA SER A 254 9.50 1.14 28.42
C SER A 254 9.58 -0.34 28.02
N VAL A 255 10.42 -1.10 28.75
CA VAL A 255 10.48 -2.57 28.64
C VAL A 255 9.12 -3.20 28.96
N ALA A 256 8.41 -2.70 29.98
CA ALA A 256 7.09 -3.20 30.36
C ALA A 256 6.06 -2.98 29.24
N ASP A 257 6.07 -1.83 28.58
CA ASP A 257 5.19 -1.56 27.43
C ASP A 257 5.50 -2.47 26.25
N LEU A 258 6.78 -2.72 25.97
CA LEU A 258 7.19 -3.66 24.91
C LEU A 258 6.68 -5.08 25.22
N GLN A 259 6.88 -5.57 26.45
CA GLN A 259 6.39 -6.89 26.87
C GLN A 259 4.87 -7.00 26.76
N LEU A 260 4.15 -5.95 27.19
CA LEU A 260 2.70 -5.89 27.08
C LEU A 260 2.25 -5.99 25.62
N LEU A 261 2.84 -5.21 24.71
CA LEU A 261 2.52 -5.25 23.28
C LEU A 261 2.77 -6.63 22.67
N LEU A 262 3.89 -7.27 23.01
CA LEU A 262 4.23 -8.61 22.52
C LEU A 262 3.23 -9.67 23.02
N ARG A 263 2.95 -9.68 24.33
CA ARG A 263 2.02 -10.65 24.94
C ARG A 263 0.60 -10.49 24.41
N GLU A 264 0.12 -9.25 24.27
CA GLU A 264 -1.21 -8.99 23.71
C GLU A 264 -1.30 -9.37 22.24
N SER A 265 -0.22 -9.15 21.48
CA SER A 265 -0.15 -9.57 20.08
C SER A 265 -0.21 -11.10 19.99
N ALA A 266 0.57 -11.81 20.80
CA ALA A 266 0.57 -13.27 20.84
C ALA A 266 -0.79 -13.84 21.26
N ALA A 267 -1.40 -13.31 22.33
CA ALA A 267 -2.70 -13.75 22.83
C ALA A 267 -3.84 -13.59 21.79
N ARG A 268 -3.69 -12.64 20.87
CA ARG A 268 -4.67 -12.33 19.82
C ARG A 268 -4.26 -12.86 18.44
N GLY A 269 -3.13 -13.58 18.34
CA GLY A 269 -2.61 -14.10 17.07
C GLY A 269 -2.21 -13.01 16.07
N LEU A 270 -1.84 -11.82 16.54
CA LEU A 270 -1.47 -10.68 15.68
C LEU A 270 -0.01 -10.81 15.23
N ALA A 271 0.23 -10.61 13.94
CA ALA A 271 1.58 -10.54 13.40
C ALA A 271 2.30 -9.30 13.95
N VAL A 272 3.53 -9.50 14.45
CA VAL A 272 4.41 -8.42 14.94
C VAL A 272 5.60 -8.28 14.01
N PHE A 273 5.89 -7.05 13.61
CA PHE A 273 7.10 -6.70 12.88
C PHE A 273 7.89 -5.63 13.60
N VAL A 274 9.20 -5.85 13.77
CA VAL A 274 10.07 -4.89 14.46
C VAL A 274 10.81 -4.04 13.45
N LEU A 275 10.60 -2.72 13.54
CA LEU A 275 11.15 -1.75 12.61
C LEU A 275 12.18 -0.85 13.31
N GLY A 276 13.44 -0.94 12.86
CA GLY A 276 14.47 0.04 13.17
C GLY A 276 14.26 1.34 12.38
N ARG A 277 15.28 1.79 11.65
CA ARG A 277 15.15 2.95 10.74
C ARG A 277 14.64 2.59 9.33
N GLY A 278 14.34 1.31 9.08
CA GLY A 278 13.92 0.82 7.77
C GLY A 278 14.92 1.15 6.65
N SER A 279 16.21 1.04 6.94
CA SER A 279 17.30 1.44 6.03
C SER A 279 17.84 0.33 5.15
N ASN A 280 17.31 -0.88 5.31
CA ASN A 280 17.59 -2.05 4.49
C ASN A 280 16.27 -2.80 4.20
N LEU A 281 15.17 -2.07 3.98
CA LEU A 281 13.83 -2.64 3.88
C LEU A 281 13.00 -1.92 2.81
N ILE A 282 12.31 -2.70 1.99
CA ILE A 282 11.23 -2.25 1.12
C ILE A 282 9.91 -2.77 1.71
N VAL A 283 9.01 -1.85 2.02
CA VAL A 283 7.67 -2.15 2.49
C VAL A 283 6.72 -2.04 1.30
N PRO A 284 5.78 -3.00 1.12
CA PRO A 284 4.84 -2.96 0.02
C PRO A 284 3.81 -1.83 0.17
N ASP A 285 3.21 -1.40 -0.94
CA ASP A 285 2.25 -0.29 -0.96
C ASP A 285 0.92 -0.65 -0.26
N GLU A 286 0.55 -1.94 -0.24
CA GLU A 286 -0.56 -2.45 0.56
C GLU A 286 -0.35 -2.32 2.07
N GLY A 287 0.89 -2.07 2.54
CA GLY A 287 1.20 -1.87 3.95
C GLY A 287 1.42 -3.16 4.74
N VAL A 288 1.20 -3.09 6.05
CA VAL A 288 1.48 -4.17 7.01
C VAL A 288 0.21 -4.51 7.78
N ASP A 289 -0.34 -5.70 7.54
CA ASP A 289 -1.50 -6.26 8.27
C ASP A 289 -1.06 -6.85 9.62
N GLY A 290 -0.64 -5.98 10.53
CA GLY A 290 -0.06 -6.36 11.82
C GLY A 290 0.30 -5.17 12.70
N ILE A 291 0.98 -5.45 13.80
CA ILE A 291 1.55 -4.43 14.69
C ILE A 291 3.02 -4.22 14.34
N VAL A 292 3.37 -3.00 13.94
CA VAL A 292 4.76 -2.60 13.76
C VAL A 292 5.28 -1.93 15.02
N ILE A 293 6.31 -2.52 15.63
CA ILE A 293 6.96 -2.00 16.84
C ILE A 293 8.29 -1.36 16.46
N SER A 294 8.51 -0.11 16.86
CA SER A 294 9.77 0.59 16.66
C SER A 294 10.36 1.08 17.98
N LEU A 295 11.62 0.79 18.24
CA LEU A 295 12.36 1.29 19.40
C LEU A 295 12.88 2.73 19.19
N ALA A 296 12.11 3.57 18.49
CA ALA A 296 12.48 4.96 18.18
C ALA A 296 12.24 5.93 19.35
N HIS A 297 11.49 5.51 20.38
CA HIS A 297 11.28 6.29 21.60
C HIS A 297 12.61 6.54 22.33
N GLU A 298 12.76 7.71 22.96
CA GLU A 298 14.02 8.14 23.60
C GLU A 298 14.51 7.21 24.72
N ALA A 299 13.58 6.50 25.37
CA ALA A 299 13.87 5.47 26.36
C ALA A 299 14.81 4.35 25.85
N TRP A 300 14.89 4.16 24.53
CA TRP A 300 15.75 3.16 23.90
C TRP A 300 17.04 3.74 23.31
N ALA A 301 17.30 5.05 23.49
CA ALA A 301 18.42 5.75 22.88
C ALA A 301 19.57 6.04 23.88
N ALA A 302 19.65 5.27 24.96
CA ALA A 302 20.66 5.45 26.00
C ALA A 302 22.09 5.25 25.48
N PHE A 303 23.02 6.05 26.00
CA PHE A 303 24.47 5.87 25.90
C PHE A 303 25.01 6.05 27.32
N GLU A 304 25.43 4.96 27.96
CA GLU A 304 25.79 4.97 29.36
C GLU A 304 27.18 4.36 29.56
N PRO A 305 28.17 5.13 30.07
CA PRO A 305 29.46 4.59 30.43
C PRO A 305 29.36 3.44 31.44
N ARG A 306 30.24 2.46 31.30
CA ARG A 306 30.41 1.28 32.16
C ARG A 306 31.88 1.11 32.53
N ARG A 307 32.17 0.14 33.39
CA ARG A 307 33.53 -0.15 33.85
C ARG A 307 34.46 -0.51 32.69
N GLU A 308 35.75 -0.22 32.87
CA GLU A 308 36.81 -0.54 31.89
C GLU A 308 36.57 0.10 30.50
N GLY A 309 35.98 1.30 30.47
CA GLY A 309 35.76 2.06 29.23
C GLY A 309 34.65 1.51 28.33
N ARG A 310 33.92 0.48 28.76
CA ARG A 310 32.76 -0.05 28.02
C ARG A 310 31.60 0.95 28.05
N VAL A 311 30.66 0.78 27.11
CA VAL A 311 29.45 1.61 27.04
C VAL A 311 28.24 0.72 26.80
N TRP A 312 27.17 0.94 27.57
CA TRP A 312 25.86 0.43 27.23
C TRP A 312 25.19 1.34 26.21
N ALA A 313 24.79 0.78 25.06
CA ALA A 313 24.10 1.48 24.00
C ALA A 313 22.72 0.86 23.74
N GLY A 314 21.66 1.64 23.92
CA GLY A 314 20.29 1.19 23.68
C GLY A 314 20.01 0.94 22.19
N ALA A 315 19.14 -0.02 21.88
CA ALA A 315 18.87 -0.44 20.49
C ALA A 315 18.24 0.64 19.61
N GLY A 316 17.61 1.65 20.22
CA GLY A 316 17.07 2.84 19.54
C GLY A 316 18.11 3.91 19.23
N LEU A 317 19.30 3.85 19.84
CA LEU A 317 20.37 4.84 19.62
C LEU A 317 20.80 4.83 18.16
N ARG A 318 20.78 6.00 17.52
CA ARG A 318 21.23 6.16 16.13
C ARG A 318 22.74 5.96 16.05
N LEU A 319 23.21 5.26 15.02
CA LEU A 319 24.64 4.98 14.84
C LEU A 319 25.50 6.26 14.78
N LYS A 320 25.04 7.27 14.04
CA LYS A 320 25.67 8.60 14.02
C LYS A 320 25.82 9.21 15.43
N ASN A 321 24.81 9.04 16.27
CA ASN A 321 24.84 9.57 17.63
C ASN A 321 25.81 8.76 18.51
N LEU A 322 25.84 7.43 18.35
CA LEU A 322 26.82 6.57 19.00
C LEU A 322 28.25 7.03 18.68
N CYS A 323 28.57 7.24 17.40
CA CYS A 323 29.90 7.74 16.98
C CYS A 323 30.23 9.09 17.62
N GLY A 324 29.30 10.05 17.58
CA GLY A 324 29.52 11.38 18.14
C GLY A 324 29.68 11.39 19.67
N LEU A 325 28.95 10.53 20.38
CA LEU A 325 29.05 10.39 21.84
C LEU A 325 30.35 9.67 22.23
N ALA A 326 30.72 8.61 21.51
CA ALA A 326 31.99 7.92 21.69
C ALA A 326 33.18 8.85 21.47
N ALA A 327 33.16 9.66 20.42
CA ALA A 327 34.21 10.66 20.16
C ALA A 327 34.36 11.67 21.29
N LYS A 328 33.25 12.20 21.82
CA LYS A 328 33.27 13.10 22.98
C LYS A 328 33.85 12.45 24.23
N ALA A 329 33.65 11.14 24.39
CA ALA A 329 34.20 10.36 25.50
C ALA A 329 35.64 9.86 25.24
N GLY A 330 36.26 10.19 24.10
CA GLY A 330 37.60 9.71 23.74
C GLY A 330 37.66 8.21 23.49
N LEU A 331 36.56 7.60 23.03
CA LEU A 331 36.46 6.17 22.77
C LEU A 331 36.60 5.90 21.26
N ALA A 332 37.69 5.27 20.87
CA ALA A 332 37.96 4.89 19.48
C ALA A 332 37.43 3.48 19.18
N GLY A 333 37.20 3.19 17.90
CA GLY A 333 36.72 1.88 17.40
C GLY A 333 35.28 1.88 16.90
N PHE A 334 34.53 2.99 17.04
CA PHE A 334 33.14 3.10 16.59
C PHE A 334 32.99 3.89 15.28
N GLU A 335 34.05 4.53 14.81
CA GLU A 335 34.04 5.49 13.70
C GLU A 335 33.48 4.88 12.42
N PHE A 336 33.73 3.58 12.18
CA PHE A 336 33.25 2.84 11.00
C PHE A 336 31.72 2.81 10.87
N LEU A 337 30.98 3.03 11.96
CA LEU A 337 29.52 3.13 11.97
C LEU A 337 29.03 4.48 11.41
N GLU A 338 29.91 5.48 11.27
CA GLU A 338 29.55 6.78 10.73
C GLU A 338 29.00 6.65 9.31
N GLY A 339 27.87 7.34 9.12
CA GLY A 339 27.15 7.33 7.87
C GLY A 339 26.26 6.12 7.65
N ILE A 340 26.39 5.00 8.39
CA ILE A 340 25.46 3.87 8.23
C ILE A 340 24.08 4.35 8.71
N PRO A 341 23.07 4.43 7.82
CA PRO A 341 21.74 4.83 8.24
C PRO A 341 21.18 3.69 9.08
N GLY A 342 21.02 3.88 10.38
CA GLY A 342 20.57 2.80 11.26
C GLY A 342 20.48 3.20 12.74
N SER A 343 19.97 2.27 13.54
CA SER A 343 20.09 2.27 14.99
C SER A 343 20.95 1.09 15.43
N VAL A 344 21.40 1.08 16.68
CA VAL A 344 22.18 -0.02 17.28
C VAL A 344 21.46 -1.35 17.12
N GLY A 345 20.15 -1.44 17.37
CA GLY A 345 19.37 -2.68 17.21
C GLY A 345 19.39 -3.22 15.77
N GLY A 346 19.23 -2.34 14.78
CA GLY A 346 19.34 -2.72 13.37
C GLY A 346 20.77 -3.13 12.98
N ALA A 347 21.78 -2.45 13.53
CA ALA A 347 23.17 -2.79 13.30
C ALA A 347 23.56 -4.14 13.89
N LEU A 348 23.05 -4.48 15.08
CA LEU A 348 23.23 -5.78 15.68
C LEU A 348 22.59 -6.87 14.80
N ARG A 349 21.32 -6.71 14.41
CA ARG A 349 20.64 -7.69 13.55
C ARG A 349 21.37 -7.96 12.24
N MET A 350 21.88 -6.91 11.61
CA MET A 350 22.54 -6.99 10.31
C MET A 350 24.06 -7.15 10.40
N ASN A 351 24.65 -7.35 11.58
CA ASN A 351 26.10 -7.24 11.79
C ASN A 351 26.71 -6.10 10.94
N ALA A 352 26.14 -4.90 11.08
CA ALA A 352 26.39 -3.80 10.15
C ALA A 352 27.88 -3.42 10.17
N GLY A 353 28.41 -3.10 8.99
CA GLY A 353 29.84 -2.90 8.84
C GLY A 353 30.18 -2.10 7.61
N ALA A 354 31.23 -1.30 7.73
CA ALA A 354 31.78 -0.45 6.69
C ALA A 354 33.26 -0.19 7.00
N MET A 355 34.02 0.27 6.00
CA MET A 355 35.42 0.66 6.18
C MET A 355 36.32 -0.40 6.88
N GLY A 356 35.98 -1.68 6.75
CA GLY A 356 36.74 -2.79 7.34
C GLY A 356 36.43 -3.11 8.81
N GLY A 357 35.38 -2.52 9.39
CA GLY A 357 34.87 -2.88 10.72
C GLY A 357 33.42 -3.34 10.68
N TRP A 358 33.04 -4.15 11.67
CA TRP A 358 31.71 -4.72 11.84
C TRP A 358 31.17 -4.51 13.26
N MET A 359 29.84 -4.44 13.40
CA MET A 359 29.17 -4.16 14.66
C MET A 359 29.61 -5.13 15.77
N PHE A 360 29.73 -6.42 15.46
CA PHE A 360 30.15 -7.41 16.44
C PHE A 360 31.65 -7.40 16.79
N ASP A 361 32.48 -6.60 16.11
CA ASP A 361 33.87 -6.40 16.53
C ASP A 361 33.95 -5.63 17.86
N VAL A 362 32.93 -4.81 18.14
CA VAL A 362 32.85 -3.95 19.33
C VAL A 362 31.80 -4.42 20.33
N VAL A 363 31.16 -5.59 20.14
CA VAL A 363 30.12 -6.11 21.06
C VAL A 363 30.74 -7.09 22.06
N ASP A 364 30.48 -6.86 23.35
CA ASP A 364 30.72 -7.84 24.41
C ASP A 364 29.46 -8.65 24.71
N GLU A 365 28.32 -7.97 24.88
CA GLU A 365 27.04 -8.57 25.26
C GLU A 365 25.87 -7.88 24.56
N VAL A 366 24.78 -8.60 24.32
CA VAL A 366 23.53 -8.07 23.80
C VAL A 366 22.39 -8.49 24.72
N GLN A 367 21.57 -7.53 25.15
CA GLN A 367 20.30 -7.84 25.79
C GLN A 367 19.24 -8.03 24.72
N VAL A 368 18.59 -9.18 24.71
CA VAL A 368 17.55 -9.54 23.76
C VAL A 368 16.24 -9.84 24.48
N MET A 369 15.13 -9.61 23.80
CA MET A 369 13.80 -9.99 24.24
C MET A 369 13.18 -10.94 23.21
N ALA A 370 12.81 -12.14 23.64
CA ALA A 370 12.05 -13.09 22.83
C ALA A 370 10.63 -12.55 22.54
N MET A 371 9.97 -13.11 21.55
CA MET A 371 8.65 -12.63 21.11
C MET A 371 7.51 -12.90 22.12
N ASP A 372 7.75 -13.70 23.15
CA ASP A 372 6.88 -13.90 24.32
C ASP A 372 7.07 -12.83 25.42
N GLY A 373 8.07 -11.95 25.25
CA GLY A 373 8.43 -10.90 26.18
C GLY A 373 9.48 -11.28 27.22
N GLU A 374 10.06 -12.48 27.18
CA GLU A 374 11.16 -12.85 28.07
C GLU A 374 12.47 -12.19 27.62
N ALA A 375 13.17 -11.57 28.57
CA ALA A 375 14.43 -10.89 28.31
C ALA A 375 15.61 -11.70 28.85
N GLN A 376 16.69 -11.76 28.08
CA GLN A 376 17.94 -12.43 28.46
C GLN A 376 19.14 -11.65 27.93
N THR A 377 20.32 -11.90 28.52
CA THR A 377 21.58 -11.35 28.05
C THR A 377 22.41 -12.46 27.40
N LEU A 378 22.85 -12.22 26.17
CA LEU A 378 23.72 -13.10 25.42
C LEU A 378 25.12 -12.48 25.32
N VAL A 379 26.14 -13.22 25.73
CA VAL A 379 27.53 -12.86 25.46
C VAL A 379 27.85 -13.09 23.97
N LYS A 380 28.78 -12.33 23.39
CA LYS A 380 29.17 -12.49 21.97
C LYS A 380 29.47 -13.94 21.58
N ALA A 381 30.13 -14.70 22.45
CA ALA A 381 30.49 -16.10 22.20
C ALA A 381 29.28 -17.05 22.08
N ALA A 382 28.11 -16.65 22.57
CA ALA A 382 26.87 -17.41 22.47
C ALA A 382 26.01 -17.01 21.25
N MET A 383 26.49 -16.09 20.42
CA MET A 383 25.75 -15.57 19.27
C MET A 383 26.35 -16.06 17.95
N HIS A 384 25.49 -16.45 17.01
CA HIS A 384 25.88 -16.91 15.69
C HIS A 384 25.85 -15.74 14.70
N VAL A 385 27.02 -15.12 14.53
CA VAL A 385 27.22 -13.91 13.74
C VAL A 385 27.97 -14.24 12.46
N GLU A 386 27.39 -13.83 11.33
CA GLU A 386 27.95 -14.03 10.00
C GLU A 386 28.00 -12.69 9.24
N TYR A 387 28.45 -12.72 7.98
CA TYR A 387 28.40 -11.55 7.12
C TYR A 387 26.94 -11.11 6.93
N ARG A 388 26.64 -9.89 7.38
CA ARG A 388 25.32 -9.26 7.29
C ARG A 388 24.19 -9.98 8.05
N HIS A 389 24.51 -10.81 9.03
CA HIS A 389 23.55 -11.72 9.65
C HIS A 389 23.88 -12.01 11.12
N CYS A 390 22.85 -12.12 11.96
CA CYS A 390 22.94 -12.57 13.35
C CYS A 390 21.69 -13.39 13.69
N ALA A 391 21.86 -14.71 13.83
CA ALA A 391 20.76 -15.68 13.85
C ALA A 391 19.74 -15.42 14.97
N GLU A 392 20.21 -15.14 16.18
CA GLU A 392 19.35 -14.95 17.36
C GLU A 392 18.41 -13.74 17.19
N LEU A 393 18.90 -12.70 16.52
CA LEU A 393 18.15 -11.46 16.29
C LEU A 393 17.14 -11.58 15.14
N HIS A 394 17.00 -12.74 14.50
CA HIS A 394 15.87 -13.03 13.62
C HIS A 394 14.61 -13.41 14.40
N HIS A 395 14.76 -13.94 15.61
CA HIS A 395 13.67 -14.45 16.46
C HIS A 395 13.50 -13.66 17.77
N ALA A 396 14.32 -12.63 17.98
CA ALA A 396 14.29 -11.79 19.17
C ALA A 396 14.53 -10.31 18.81
N ILE A 397 14.21 -9.44 19.77
CA ILE A 397 14.38 -7.99 19.70
C ILE A 397 15.62 -7.61 20.51
N ALA A 398 16.62 -7.02 19.87
CA ALA A 398 17.71 -6.38 20.63
C ALA A 398 17.18 -5.18 21.41
N LEU A 399 17.43 -5.13 22.72
CA LEU A 399 17.11 -3.99 23.59
C LEU A 399 18.28 -3.01 23.70
N GLY A 400 19.50 -3.53 23.57
CA GLY A 400 20.76 -2.78 23.61
C GLY A 400 21.95 -3.72 23.66
N ALA A 401 23.15 -3.15 23.67
CA ALA A 401 24.38 -3.92 23.76
C ALA A 401 25.41 -3.23 24.66
N LEU A 402 26.23 -4.05 25.33
CA LEU A 402 27.45 -3.62 25.97
C LEU A 402 28.56 -3.62 24.92
N LEU A 403 29.10 -2.44 24.67
CA LEU A 403 30.10 -2.20 23.64
C LEU A 403 31.48 -1.93 24.23
N ARG A 404 32.51 -2.51 23.60
CA ARG A 404 33.91 -2.35 23.97
C ARG A 404 34.61 -1.46 22.93
N PRO A 405 35.21 -0.32 23.33
CA PRO A 405 36.05 0.46 22.44
C PRO A 405 37.32 -0.31 22.05
N ALA A 406 37.89 -0.01 20.88
CA ALA A 406 39.19 -0.55 20.49
C ALA A 406 40.31 0.03 21.36
N SER A 407 40.23 1.32 21.69
CA SER A 407 41.17 1.99 22.57
C SER A 407 40.58 3.29 23.11
N GLN A 408 41.25 3.86 24.12
CA GLN A 408 41.05 5.25 24.50
C GLN A 408 41.98 6.14 23.68
N ALA A 409 41.46 7.25 23.18
CA ALA A 409 42.18 8.19 22.33
C ALA A 409 41.78 9.64 22.62
N ASP A 410 42.56 10.58 22.10
CA ASP A 410 42.19 11.99 22.10
C ASP A 410 40.87 12.21 21.33
N ALA A 411 39.94 12.96 21.92
CA ALA A 411 38.61 13.21 21.35
C ALA A 411 38.67 13.89 19.98
N ALA A 412 39.67 14.77 19.75
CA ALA A 412 39.84 15.42 18.47
C ALA A 412 40.36 14.44 17.41
N ALA A 413 41.20 13.46 17.78
CA ALA A 413 41.63 12.40 16.87
C ALA A 413 40.46 11.52 16.40
N VAL A 414 39.61 11.06 17.32
CA VAL A 414 38.41 10.27 16.98
C VAL A 414 37.46 11.08 16.09
N SER A 415 37.25 12.36 16.42
CA SER A 415 36.39 13.25 15.62
C SER A 415 36.91 13.43 14.18
N ARG A 416 38.23 13.63 14.01
CA ARG A 416 38.83 13.72 12.67
C ARG A 416 38.61 12.44 11.86
N GLN A 417 38.72 11.28 12.49
CA GLN A 417 38.50 10.00 11.81
C GLN A 417 37.04 9.82 11.37
N ILE A 418 36.09 10.21 12.21
CA ILE A 418 34.66 10.25 11.85
C ILE A 418 34.43 11.17 10.64
N ASP A 419 35.05 12.35 10.62
CA ASP A 419 34.90 13.30 9.51
C ASP A 419 35.46 12.71 8.20
N VAL A 420 36.61 12.04 8.25
CA VAL A 420 37.19 11.33 7.07
C VAL A 420 36.18 10.31 6.50
N TYR A 421 35.57 9.48 7.34
CA TYR A 421 34.59 8.50 6.88
C TYR A 421 33.30 9.15 6.37
N ARG A 422 32.86 10.24 7.00
CA ARG A 422 31.72 11.03 6.53
C ARG A 422 31.96 11.59 5.13
N HIS A 423 33.12 12.21 4.90
CA HIS A 423 33.48 12.79 3.61
C HIS A 423 33.53 11.73 2.51
N LYS A 424 34.24 10.62 2.77
CA LYS A 424 34.32 9.49 1.83
C LYS A 424 32.94 8.99 1.43
N ARG A 425 31.99 8.94 2.36
CA ARG A 425 30.63 8.50 2.07
C ARG A 425 29.82 9.51 1.26
N GLN A 426 29.93 10.80 1.59
CA GLN A 426 29.23 11.86 0.86
C GLN A 426 29.66 11.95 -0.61
N GLU A 427 30.91 11.61 -0.92
CA GLU A 427 31.44 11.59 -2.28
C GLU A 427 31.03 10.33 -3.07
N THR A 428 30.80 9.21 -2.39
CA THR A 428 30.61 7.90 -3.04
C THR A 428 29.18 7.38 -3.02
N GLN A 429 28.27 8.01 -2.28
CA GLN A 429 26.89 7.53 -2.11
C GLN A 429 25.87 8.66 -2.27
N PRO A 430 24.65 8.35 -2.77
CA PRO A 430 23.59 9.34 -2.91
C PRO A 430 23.11 9.89 -1.56
N ARG A 431 22.59 11.13 -1.60
CA ARG A 431 21.96 11.80 -0.44
C ARG A 431 20.45 11.60 -0.42
N GLU A 432 19.89 11.25 -1.57
CA GLU A 432 18.48 10.98 -1.78
C GLU A 432 18.01 9.77 -0.95
N PRO A 433 16.71 9.72 -0.59
CA PRO A 433 16.12 8.59 0.11
C PRO A 433 16.42 7.26 -0.60
N SER A 434 17.04 6.31 0.11
CA SER A 434 17.40 4.98 -0.41
C SER A 434 17.41 3.94 0.72
N ALA A 435 17.44 2.66 0.35
CA ALA A 435 17.58 1.52 1.28
C ALA A 435 19.01 0.93 1.30
N GLY A 436 20.01 1.75 0.95
CA GLY A 436 21.40 1.27 0.83
C GLY A 436 21.68 0.57 -0.50
N CYS A 437 22.72 -0.26 -0.51
CA CYS A 437 23.03 -1.13 -1.64
C CYS A 437 21.90 -2.14 -1.84
N VAL A 438 21.39 -2.23 -3.06
CA VAL A 438 20.26 -3.10 -3.41
C VAL A 438 20.71 -4.54 -3.58
N PHE A 439 21.91 -4.76 -4.14
CA PHE A 439 22.45 -6.09 -4.45
C PHE A 439 23.74 -6.38 -3.69
N LYS A 440 23.95 -7.65 -3.36
CA LYS A 440 25.22 -8.17 -2.86
C LYS A 440 26.27 -8.09 -3.97
N ASN A 441 27.54 -7.96 -3.59
CA ASN A 441 28.64 -8.06 -4.55
C ASN A 441 28.87 -9.53 -4.96
N PRO A 442 28.82 -9.85 -6.26
CA PRO A 442 29.15 -11.19 -6.71
C PRO A 442 30.67 -11.48 -6.58
N PRO A 443 31.09 -12.75 -6.49
CA PRO A 443 32.50 -13.11 -6.32
C PRO A 443 33.42 -12.45 -7.36
N GLY A 444 34.46 -11.77 -6.89
CA GLY A 444 35.46 -11.11 -7.74
C GLY A 444 34.96 -9.87 -8.49
N ASN A 445 33.74 -9.39 -8.25
CA ASN A 445 33.21 -8.21 -8.93
C ASN A 445 32.40 -7.30 -7.96
N SER A 446 32.01 -6.12 -8.44
CA SER A 446 31.16 -5.19 -7.70
C SER A 446 29.82 -5.07 -8.42
N ALA A 447 28.71 -5.24 -7.68
CA ALA A 447 27.38 -5.08 -8.25
C ALA A 447 27.19 -3.67 -8.84
N GLY A 448 27.70 -2.64 -8.13
CA GLY A 448 27.66 -1.26 -8.64
C GLY A 448 28.40 -1.10 -9.97
N ARG A 449 29.57 -1.72 -10.11
CA ARG A 449 30.33 -1.67 -11.36
C ARG A 449 29.60 -2.39 -12.50
N LEU A 450 29.05 -3.58 -12.23
CA LEU A 450 28.30 -4.34 -13.22
C LEU A 450 27.05 -3.58 -13.73
N ILE A 451 26.33 -2.91 -12.83
CA ILE A 451 25.15 -2.12 -13.17
C ILE A 451 25.55 -0.87 -13.99
N ASP A 452 26.61 -0.18 -13.56
CA ASP A 452 27.13 1.01 -14.26
C ASP A 452 27.60 0.67 -15.69
N GLU A 453 28.45 -0.35 -15.83
CA GLU A 453 28.91 -0.83 -17.14
C GLU A 453 27.80 -1.43 -18.01
N SER A 454 26.62 -1.72 -17.43
CA SER A 454 25.42 -2.12 -18.17
C SER A 454 24.56 -0.92 -18.63
N GLY A 455 25.04 0.31 -18.37
CA GLY A 455 24.40 1.56 -18.81
C GLY A 455 23.13 1.92 -18.03
N LEU A 456 22.99 1.45 -16.79
CA LEU A 456 21.74 1.57 -16.03
C LEU A 456 21.67 2.76 -15.08
N LYS A 457 22.73 3.55 -14.89
CA LYS A 457 22.66 4.79 -14.11
C LYS A 457 21.61 5.73 -14.71
N GLY A 458 20.69 6.22 -13.88
CA GLY A 458 19.57 7.06 -14.31
C GLY A 458 18.38 6.31 -14.90
N GLU A 459 18.40 4.97 -14.98
CA GLU A 459 17.23 4.17 -15.37
C GLU A 459 16.10 4.35 -14.35
N ARG A 460 14.86 4.42 -14.84
CA ARG A 460 13.69 4.79 -14.02
C ARG A 460 12.49 3.88 -14.21
N VAL A 461 11.75 3.72 -13.11
CA VAL A 461 10.37 3.24 -13.08
C VAL A 461 9.61 4.16 -12.13
N GLY A 462 8.60 4.88 -12.63
CA GLY A 462 7.96 5.94 -11.84
C GLY A 462 8.98 6.93 -11.29
N ASP A 463 8.99 7.09 -9.97
CA ASP A 463 9.93 7.94 -9.23
C ASP A 463 11.10 7.18 -8.57
N ALA A 464 11.19 5.87 -8.78
CA ALA A 464 12.39 5.09 -8.45
C ALA A 464 13.44 5.27 -9.56
N GLU A 465 14.68 5.53 -9.18
CA GLU A 465 15.79 5.76 -10.10
C GLU A 465 17.06 5.02 -9.64
N VAL A 466 17.80 4.42 -10.56
CA VAL A 466 19.16 3.94 -10.29
C VAL A 466 20.07 5.15 -10.13
N SER A 467 20.67 5.31 -8.96
CA SER A 467 21.43 6.51 -8.62
C SER A 467 22.55 6.81 -9.63
N PRO A 468 22.66 8.06 -10.12
CA PRO A 468 23.79 8.46 -10.96
C PRO A 468 25.12 8.50 -10.19
N VAL A 469 25.07 8.64 -8.86
CA VAL A 469 26.26 8.65 -7.98
C VAL A 469 26.80 7.23 -7.79
N HIS A 470 25.94 6.29 -7.40
CA HIS A 470 26.35 4.91 -7.14
C HIS A 470 25.31 3.92 -7.68
N ALA A 471 25.64 3.20 -8.76
CA ALA A 471 24.67 2.39 -9.50
C ALA A 471 24.04 1.22 -8.70
N ASN A 472 24.65 0.76 -7.60
CA ASN A 472 24.01 -0.21 -6.70
C ASN A 472 22.95 0.40 -5.76
N PHE A 473 22.64 1.69 -5.86
CA PHE A 473 21.60 2.34 -5.06
C PHE A 473 20.40 2.65 -5.94
N ILE A 474 19.21 2.32 -5.45
CA ILE A 474 17.96 2.86 -5.97
C ILE A 474 17.52 3.99 -5.04
N VAL A 475 17.27 5.16 -5.63
CA VAL A 475 16.83 6.36 -4.93
C VAL A 475 15.37 6.65 -5.25
N ASN A 476 14.67 7.21 -4.26
CA ASN A 476 13.32 7.74 -4.42
C ASN A 476 13.40 9.25 -4.66
N ARG A 477 12.93 9.70 -5.83
CA ARG A 477 12.96 11.11 -6.25
C ARG A 477 11.85 11.97 -5.64
N GLY A 478 10.91 11.37 -4.91
CA GLY A 478 9.84 12.09 -4.22
C GLY A 478 8.64 11.20 -3.95
N HIS A 479 8.11 10.57 -5.02
CA HIS A 479 6.85 9.83 -4.97
C HIS A 479 6.97 8.36 -5.42
N ALA A 480 8.15 7.76 -5.30
CA ALA A 480 8.33 6.35 -5.65
C ALA A 480 7.41 5.46 -4.79
N THR A 481 6.87 4.42 -5.40
CA THR A 481 6.12 3.37 -4.70
C THR A 481 7.01 2.15 -4.44
N GLY A 482 6.59 1.26 -3.53
CA GLY A 482 7.24 -0.04 -3.37
C GLY A 482 7.23 -0.84 -4.67
N ALA A 483 6.13 -0.80 -5.41
CA ALA A 483 6.00 -1.42 -6.73
C ALA A 483 7.01 -0.88 -7.76
N ASP A 484 7.23 0.43 -7.82
CA ASP A 484 8.23 1.05 -8.69
C ASP A 484 9.64 0.51 -8.41
N VAL A 485 10.00 0.44 -7.13
CA VAL A 485 11.31 -0.05 -6.70
C VAL A 485 11.48 -1.52 -7.08
N LEU A 486 10.47 -2.37 -6.82
CA LEU A 486 10.53 -3.79 -7.19
C LEU A 486 10.68 -4.00 -8.70
N GLU A 487 9.93 -3.25 -9.50
CA GLU A 487 10.02 -3.32 -10.96
C GLU A 487 11.39 -2.85 -11.46
N LEU A 488 11.94 -1.77 -10.89
CA LEU A 488 13.29 -1.31 -11.23
C LEU A 488 14.35 -2.35 -10.86
N VAL A 489 14.22 -3.03 -9.71
CA VAL A 489 15.10 -4.16 -9.35
C VAL A 489 15.06 -5.26 -10.40
N ARG A 490 13.87 -5.66 -10.87
CA ARG A 490 13.73 -6.69 -11.93
C ARG A 490 14.44 -6.28 -13.21
N ARG A 491 14.25 -5.03 -13.66
CA ARG A 491 14.90 -4.50 -14.87
C ARG A 491 16.41 -4.49 -14.77
N VAL A 492 16.94 -4.05 -13.62
CA VAL A 492 18.38 -4.04 -13.38
C VAL A 492 18.94 -5.46 -13.43
N ARG A 493 18.31 -6.42 -12.74
CA ARG A 493 18.74 -7.83 -12.76
C ARG A 493 18.71 -8.41 -14.17
N ALA A 494 17.61 -8.24 -14.89
CA ALA A 494 17.43 -8.75 -16.25
C ALA A 494 18.50 -8.18 -17.20
N ARG A 495 18.77 -6.88 -17.12
CA ARG A 495 19.77 -6.23 -17.97
C ARG A 495 21.19 -6.67 -17.64
N VAL A 496 21.57 -6.74 -16.36
CA VAL A 496 22.91 -7.20 -15.97
C VAL A 496 23.11 -8.66 -16.37
N ARG A 497 22.10 -9.53 -16.20
CA ARG A 497 22.15 -10.90 -16.70
C ARG A 497 22.35 -10.94 -18.21
N GLN A 498 21.61 -10.13 -18.96
CA GLN A 498 21.70 -10.09 -20.43
C GLN A 498 23.08 -9.61 -20.92
N VAL A 499 23.64 -8.57 -20.31
CA VAL A 499 24.88 -7.92 -20.80
C VAL A 499 26.13 -8.56 -20.22
N LYS A 500 26.09 -9.02 -18.97
CA LYS A 500 27.27 -9.50 -18.23
C LYS A 500 27.22 -10.99 -17.95
N GLY A 501 26.08 -11.66 -18.16
CA GLY A 501 25.91 -13.08 -17.81
C GLY A 501 25.89 -13.36 -16.30
N VAL A 502 25.75 -12.31 -15.47
CA VAL A 502 25.78 -12.42 -14.00
C VAL A 502 24.37 -12.21 -13.45
N GLU A 503 23.91 -13.13 -12.61
CA GLU A 503 22.66 -12.99 -11.86
C GLU A 503 22.95 -12.22 -10.56
N LEU A 504 22.39 -11.02 -10.40
CA LEU A 504 22.54 -10.25 -9.17
C LEU A 504 21.58 -10.74 -8.09
N GLU A 505 22.11 -10.98 -6.89
CA GLU A 505 21.33 -11.30 -5.69
C GLU A 505 20.99 -10.03 -4.90
N PRO A 506 19.71 -9.75 -4.60
CA PRO A 506 19.34 -8.66 -3.71
C PRO A 506 19.87 -8.84 -2.27
N GLU A 507 20.28 -7.74 -1.64
CA GLU A 507 20.65 -7.63 -0.22
C GLU A 507 19.56 -6.92 0.60
N VAL A 508 18.85 -5.98 -0.01
CA VAL A 508 17.74 -5.25 0.63
C VAL A 508 16.57 -6.20 0.96
N LEU A 509 15.95 -6.07 2.12
CA LEU A 509 14.87 -6.97 2.54
C LEU A 509 13.51 -6.54 1.99
N LEU A 510 12.65 -7.52 1.71
CA LEU A 510 11.22 -7.29 1.44
C LEU A 510 10.40 -7.65 2.68
N TYR A 511 9.49 -6.76 3.08
CA TYR A 511 8.51 -7.12 4.10
C TYR A 511 7.52 -8.16 3.55
N GLY A 512 7.36 -9.26 4.28
CA GLY A 512 6.30 -10.26 4.05
C GLY A 512 6.44 -11.12 2.79
N LYS A 513 7.53 -10.99 2.02
CA LYS A 513 7.79 -11.72 0.78
C LYS A 513 9.26 -12.14 0.73
N LYS A 514 9.59 -13.21 0.01
CA LYS A 514 10.97 -13.50 -0.38
C LYS A 514 11.24 -12.98 -1.78
N TRP A 515 12.50 -12.70 -2.07
CA TRP A 515 12.91 -12.29 -3.42
C TRP A 515 12.61 -13.36 -4.47
N GLU A 516 12.73 -14.63 -4.10
CA GLU A 516 12.37 -15.79 -4.93
C GLU A 516 10.91 -15.79 -5.39
N ASP A 517 10.00 -15.17 -4.61
CA ASP A 517 8.57 -15.15 -4.93
C ASP A 517 8.18 -14.03 -5.90
N VAL A 518 9.09 -13.08 -6.14
CA VAL A 518 8.78 -11.84 -6.86
C VAL A 518 9.73 -11.53 -8.01
N LEU A 519 10.77 -12.33 -8.22
CA LEU A 519 11.78 -12.21 -9.28
C LEU A 519 11.59 -13.32 -10.30
#